data_AF-A0A1F9ZDI0-F1
#
_entry.id   AF-A0A1F9ZDI0-F1
#
_cell.length_a   1.000
_cell.length_b   1.000
_cell.length_c   1.000
_cell.angle_alpha   90.00
_cell.angle_beta   90.00
_cell.angle_gamma   90.00
#
_symmetry.space_group_name_H-M   'P 1'
#
loop_
_entity.id
_entity.type
_entity.pdbx_description
1 polymer ?
#
loop_
_entity_poly.entity_id
_entity_poly.type
_entity_poly.pdbx_seq_one_letter_code
_entity_poly.pdbx_strand_id
1 'polypeptide(L)'
;MPEDPHLHEFTMIQRAVRAMAQKGMFDEAQRLLAKLLEIAPEDPNYSRNKWRFAAELVKTAVVQQKRAVAADIASLVESKVDRAHLTSAEIDLMARAKGDVTSL
;
A
#
# COMPACT_ATOMS: atom_id res chain seq x y z
N MET A 1 5.42 28.26 -0.54
CA MET A 1 4.56 27.12 -0.91
C MET A 1 3.51 26.99 0.17
N PRO A 2 2.22 26.83 -0.14
CA PRO A 2 1.27 26.38 0.87
C PRO A 2 1.69 25.00 1.39
N GLU A 3 1.53 24.79 2.69
CA GLU A 3 1.82 23.51 3.34
C GLU A 3 0.77 22.48 2.87
N ASP A 4 1.21 21.28 2.48
CA ASP A 4 0.31 20.22 2.06
C ASP A 4 -0.52 19.75 3.28
N PRO A 5 -1.84 19.99 3.30
CA PRO A 5 -2.67 19.71 4.47
C PRO A 5 -2.80 18.21 4.78
N HIS A 6 -2.50 17.33 3.82
CA HIS A 6 -2.64 15.89 3.98
C HIS A 6 -1.34 15.21 4.42
N LEU A 7 -0.18 15.88 4.27
CA LEU A 7 1.13 15.28 4.47
C LEU A 7 1.32 14.72 5.88
N HIS A 8 0.87 15.46 6.89
CA HIS A 8 0.98 15.05 8.29
C HIS A 8 0.20 13.76 8.55
N GLU A 9 -1.10 13.75 8.20
CA GLU A 9 -1.98 12.60 8.39
C GLU A 9 -1.47 11.38 7.62
N PHE A 10 -1.11 11.57 6.35
CA PHE A 10 -0.56 10.52 5.50
C PHE A 10 0.68 9.87 6.13
N THR A 11 1.61 10.69 6.60
CA THR A 11 2.85 10.22 7.21
C THR A 11 2.59 9.47 8.50
N MET A 12 1.66 9.94 9.34
CA MET A 12 1.31 9.24 10.58
C MET A 12 0.68 7.88 10.32
N ILE A 13 -0.31 7.79 9.42
CA ILE A 13 -0.97 6.52 9.12
C ILE A 13 0.04 5.55 8.47
N GLN A 14 0.88 6.03 7.55
CA GLN A 14 1.90 5.19 6.90
C GLN A 14 2.87 4.58 7.93
N ARG A 15 3.31 5.36 8.94
CA ARG A 15 4.14 4.86 10.04
C ARG A 15 3.40 3.82 10.89
N ALA A 16 2.13 4.05 11.18
CA ALA A 16 1.31 3.10 11.95
C ALA A 16 1.11 1.77 11.20
N VAL A 17 0.85 1.80 9.88
CA VAL A 17 0.76 0.60 9.03
C VAL A 17 2.07 -0.20 9.10
N ARG A 18 3.23 0.47 8.94
CA ARG A 18 4.54 -0.20 9.05
C ARG A 18 4.74 -0.86 10.42
N ALA A 19 4.42 -0.14 11.50
CA ALA A 19 4.57 -0.64 12.85
C ALA A 19 3.70 -1.90 13.12
N MET A 20 2.48 -1.93 12.60
CA MET A 20 1.60 -3.11 12.75
C MET A 20 2.10 -4.30 11.91
N ALA A 21 2.52 -4.06 10.67
CA ALA A 21 3.06 -5.10 9.80
C ALA A 21 4.36 -5.71 10.31
N GLN A 22 5.23 -4.90 10.92
CA GLN A 22 6.46 -5.38 11.58
C GLN A 22 6.17 -6.31 12.76
N LYS A 23 5.03 -6.13 13.44
CA LYS A 23 4.55 -7.00 14.52
C LYS A 23 3.79 -8.23 14.01
N GLY A 24 3.67 -8.40 12.70
CA GLY A 24 2.83 -9.44 12.09
C GLY A 24 1.32 -9.22 12.24
N MET A 25 0.89 -8.05 12.74
CA MET A 25 -0.51 -7.68 12.95
C MET A 25 -1.12 -7.14 11.65
N PHE A 26 -1.22 -8.01 10.65
CA PHE A 26 -1.60 -7.57 9.30
C PHE A 26 -3.05 -7.15 9.15
N ASP A 27 -3.98 -7.72 9.92
CA ASP A 27 -5.39 -7.29 9.90
C ASP A 27 -5.51 -5.80 10.29
N GLU A 28 -4.77 -5.38 11.31
CA GLU A 28 -4.74 -3.97 11.74
C GLU A 28 -3.97 -3.11 10.75
N ALA A 29 -2.87 -3.61 10.20
CA ALA A 29 -2.14 -2.93 9.13
C ALA A 29 -3.04 -2.67 7.91
N GLN A 30 -3.90 -3.62 7.53
CA GLN A 30 -4.83 -3.49 6.42
C GLN A 30 -5.96 -2.48 6.71
N ARG A 31 -6.50 -2.46 7.93
CA ARG A 31 -7.48 -1.43 8.34
C ARG A 31 -6.89 -0.03 8.26
N LEU A 32 -5.66 0.16 8.74
CA LEU A 32 -4.96 1.43 8.66
C LEU A 32 -4.59 1.79 7.21
N LEU A 33 -4.21 0.81 6.39
CA LEU A 33 -3.97 1.01 4.97
C LEU A 33 -5.25 1.48 4.26
N ALA A 34 -6.41 0.89 4.56
CA ALA A 34 -7.67 1.35 3.99
C ALA A 34 -7.90 2.84 4.28
N LYS A 35 -7.64 3.31 5.50
CA LYS A 35 -7.71 4.74 5.85
C LYS A 35 -6.69 5.59 5.07
N LEU A 36 -5.45 5.10 4.93
CA LEU A 36 -4.42 5.78 4.14
C LEU A 36 -4.86 6.00 2.69
N LEU A 37 -5.59 5.03 2.12
CA LEU A 37 -6.05 5.09 0.73
C LEU A 37 -7.08 6.19 0.49
N GLU A 38 -7.85 6.58 1.51
CA GLU A 38 -8.86 7.65 1.43
C GLU A 38 -8.25 9.08 1.46
N ILE A 39 -6.96 9.23 1.78
CA ILE A 39 -6.32 10.56 1.85
C ILE A 39 -5.99 11.07 0.45
N ALA A 40 -6.66 12.11 -0.04
CA ALA A 40 -6.44 12.68 -1.37
C ALA A 40 -6.44 11.61 -2.48
N PRO A 41 -7.56 10.89 -2.70
CA PRO A 41 -7.63 9.79 -3.67
C PRO A 41 -7.42 10.27 -5.11
N GLU A 42 -7.85 11.50 -5.40
CA GLU A 42 -7.74 12.13 -6.71
C GLU A 42 -6.35 12.71 -7.02
N ASP A 43 -5.43 12.74 -6.04
CA ASP A 43 -4.08 13.27 -6.26
C ASP A 43 -3.15 12.16 -6.81
N PRO A 44 -2.54 12.35 -8.01
CA PRO A 44 -1.67 11.34 -8.59
C PRO A 44 -0.39 11.06 -7.80
N ASN A 45 0.17 12.06 -7.10
CA ASN A 45 1.34 11.88 -6.24
C ASN A 45 1.01 11.01 -5.04
N TYR A 46 -0.11 11.29 -4.36
CA TYR A 46 -0.59 10.45 -3.26
C TYR A 46 -0.93 9.04 -3.74
N SER A 47 -1.58 8.91 -4.89
CA SER A 47 -1.90 7.62 -5.52
C SER A 47 -0.65 6.77 -5.75
N ARG A 48 0.39 7.33 -6.37
CA ARG A 48 1.66 6.61 -6.59
C ARG A 48 2.37 6.26 -5.28
N ASN A 49 2.34 7.16 -4.28
CA ASN A 49 2.95 6.90 -2.98
C ASN A 49 2.24 5.76 -2.24
N LYS A 50 0.90 5.75 -2.21
CA LYS A 50 0.09 4.66 -1.66
C LYS A 50 0.39 3.34 -2.36
N TRP A 51 0.48 3.36 -3.68
CA TRP A 51 0.73 2.18 -4.49
C TRP A 51 2.10 1.55 -4.19
N ARG A 52 3.17 2.36 -4.21
CA ARG A 52 4.53 1.92 -3.87
C ARG A 52 4.57 1.35 -2.45
N PHE A 53 3.93 2.05 -1.51
CA PHE A 53 3.88 1.62 -0.13
C PHE A 53 3.13 0.29 0.04
N ALA A 54 2.00 0.10 -0.65
CA ALA A 54 1.27 -1.16 -0.63
C ALA A 54 2.12 -2.30 -1.22
N ALA A 55 2.86 -2.08 -2.30
CA ALA A 55 3.75 -3.10 -2.87
C ALA A 55 4.85 -3.53 -1.87
N GLU A 56 5.43 -2.61 -1.10
CA GLU A 56 6.36 -2.95 -0.01
C GLU A 56 5.69 -3.80 1.08
N LEU A 57 4.43 -3.48 1.41
CA LEU A 57 3.65 -4.21 2.41
C LEU A 57 3.32 -5.64 1.95
N VAL A 58 2.93 -5.81 0.68
CA VAL A 58 2.73 -7.11 0.04
C VAL A 58 3.99 -7.95 0.16
N LYS A 59 5.16 -7.40 -0.22
CA LYS A 59 6.44 -8.11 -0.11
C LYS A 59 6.75 -8.51 1.33
N THR A 60 6.51 -7.61 2.29
CA THR A 60 6.70 -7.88 3.72
C THR A 60 5.80 -9.03 4.19
N ALA A 61 4.54 -9.04 3.79
CA ALA A 61 3.60 -10.11 4.11
C ALA A 61 4.03 -11.46 3.50
N VAL A 62 4.51 -11.47 2.26
CA VAL A 62 5.05 -12.69 1.62
C VAL A 62 6.25 -13.24 2.37
N VAL A 63 7.22 -12.39 2.72
CA VAL A 63 8.42 -12.80 3.49
C VAL A 63 8.04 -13.40 4.84
N GLN A 64 6.98 -12.89 5.48
CA GLN A 64 6.44 -13.43 6.74
C GLN A 64 5.48 -14.63 6.54
N GLN A 65 5.44 -15.21 5.34
CA GLN A 65 4.57 -16.34 4.98
C GLN A 65 3.07 -16.06 5.13
N LYS A 66 2.66 -14.79 5.05
CA LYS A 66 1.26 -14.32 5.09
C LYS A 66 0.73 -14.06 3.67
N ARG A 67 0.75 -15.07 2.81
CA ARG A 67 0.39 -14.94 1.38
C ARG A 67 -1.06 -14.50 1.15
N ALA A 68 -2.01 -15.01 1.92
CA ALA A 68 -3.43 -14.60 1.81
C ALA A 68 -3.60 -13.09 2.07
N VAL A 69 -3.02 -12.61 3.16
CA VAL A 69 -2.95 -11.18 3.49
C VAL A 69 -2.28 -10.38 2.37
N ALA A 70 -1.19 -10.87 1.81
CA ALA A 70 -0.49 -10.20 0.71
C ALA A 70 -1.40 -10.03 -0.52
N ALA A 71 -2.19 -11.05 -0.85
CA ALA A 71 -3.20 -10.98 -1.92
C ALA A 71 -4.32 -9.96 -1.58
N ASP A 72 -4.81 -9.96 -0.34
CA ASP A 72 -5.86 -9.04 0.10
C ASP A 72 -5.40 -7.57 0.07
N ILE A 73 -4.15 -7.29 0.46
CA ILE A 73 -3.55 -5.95 0.37
C ILE A 73 -3.46 -5.49 -1.09
N ALA A 74 -2.99 -6.37 -1.98
CA ALA A 74 -2.87 -6.06 -3.40
C ALA A 74 -4.24 -5.78 -4.04
N SER A 75 -5.24 -6.60 -3.73
CA SER A 75 -6.61 -6.41 -4.21
C SER A 75 -7.23 -5.11 -3.69
N LEU A 76 -7.02 -4.80 -2.41
CA LEU A 76 -7.52 -3.56 -1.81
C LEU A 76 -6.97 -2.33 -2.52
N VAL A 77 -5.66 -2.24 -2.73
CA VAL A 77 -5.06 -1.06 -3.38
C VAL A 77 -5.45 -0.96 -4.86
N GLU A 78 -5.55 -2.09 -5.57
CA GLU A 78 -6.04 -2.15 -6.96
C GLU A 78 -7.48 -1.63 -7.09
N SER A 79 -8.32 -1.82 -6.07
CA SER A 79 -9.71 -1.33 -6.06
C SER A 79 -9.87 0.14 -5.69
N LYS A 80 -8.85 0.77 -5.10
CA LYS A 80 -8.93 2.09 -4.45
C LYS A 80 -8.06 3.15 -5.11
N VAL A 81 -7.00 2.77 -5.80
CA VAL A 81 -6.11 3.70 -6.50
C VAL A 81 -6.50 3.77 -7.96
N ASP A 82 -6.73 4.99 -8.47
CA ASP A 82 -6.98 5.17 -9.89
C ASP A 82 -5.76 4.76 -10.71
N ARG A 83 -5.97 3.80 -11.62
CA ARG A 83 -4.94 3.30 -12.53
C ARG A 83 -4.39 4.40 -13.44
N ALA A 84 -5.19 5.44 -13.76
CA ALA A 84 -4.74 6.57 -14.58
C ALA A 84 -3.63 7.40 -13.91
N HIS A 85 -3.49 7.31 -12.57
CA HIS A 85 -2.44 8.01 -11.83
C HIS A 85 -1.08 7.31 -11.86
N LEU A 86 -1.07 6.04 -12.26
CA LEU A 86 0.09 5.16 -12.21
C LEU A 86 0.89 5.22 -13.51
N THR A 87 2.20 5.13 -13.39
CA THR A 87 3.08 4.89 -14.54
C THR A 87 3.37 3.39 -14.67
N SER A 88 4.05 3.00 -15.75
CA SER A 88 4.54 1.63 -15.93
C SER A 88 5.40 1.16 -14.75
N ALA A 89 6.18 2.05 -14.15
CA ALA A 89 7.04 1.71 -13.02
C ALA A 89 6.26 1.24 -11.79
N GLU A 90 5.15 1.91 -11.44
CA GLU A 90 4.30 1.47 -10.33
C GLU A 90 3.58 0.15 -10.66
N ILE A 91 3.07 0.01 -11.88
CA ILE A 91 2.38 -1.21 -12.32
C ILE A 91 3.33 -2.41 -12.22
N ASP A 92 4.55 -2.29 -12.74
CA ASP A 92 5.57 -3.34 -12.71
C ASP A 92 6.00 -3.67 -11.27
N LEU A 93 6.11 -2.66 -10.40
CA LEU A 93 6.46 -2.85 -8.99
C LEU A 93 5.44 -3.75 -8.28
N MET A 94 4.15 -3.48 -8.44
CA MET A 94 3.10 -4.30 -7.84
C MET A 94 3.03 -5.69 -8.49
N ALA A 95 3.21 -5.78 -9.81
CA ALA A 95 3.25 -7.07 -10.50
C ALA A 95 4.36 -7.99 -9.95
N ARG A 96 5.56 -7.44 -9.69
CA ARG A 96 6.66 -8.17 -9.05
C ARG A 96 6.29 -8.60 -7.63
N ALA A 97 5.75 -7.70 -6.81
CA ALA A 97 5.33 -8.03 -5.45
C ALA A 97 4.26 -9.12 -5.40
N LYS A 98 3.33 -9.14 -6.37
CA LYS A 98 2.32 -10.20 -6.53
C LYS A 98 2.90 -11.50 -7.08
N GLY A 99 3.90 -11.45 -7.95
CA GLY A 99 4.60 -12.65 -8.45
C GLY A 99 5.13 -13.52 -7.30
N ASP A 100 5.70 -12.88 -6.28
CA ASP A 100 6.19 -13.54 -5.07
C ASP A 100 5.06 -14.23 -4.25
N VAL A 101 3.81 -13.80 -4.39
CA VAL A 101 2.63 -14.45 -3.78
C VAL A 101 2.35 -15.80 -4.45
N THR A 102 2.55 -15.88 -5.77
CA THR A 102 2.20 -17.04 -6.61
C THR A 102 3.31 -18.07 -6.79
N SER A 103 4.58 -17.70 -6.62
CA SER A 103 5.71 -18.62 -6.76
C SER A 103 5.77 -19.59 -5.57
N LEU A 104 5.59 -20.89 -5.83
CA LEU A 104 5.67 -21.99 -4.86
C LEU A 104 7.13 -22.34 -4.54
#